data_AF-A0A9J7ML94-F1
#
_entry.id   AF-A0A9J7ML94-F1
#
_cell.length_a   1.000
_cell.length_b   1.000
_cell.length_c   1.000
_cell.angle_alpha   90.00
_cell.angle_beta   90.00
_cell.angle_gamma   90.00
#
_symmetry.space_group_name_H-M   'P 1'
#
loop_
_entity.id
_entity.type
_entity.pdbx_description
1 polymer ?
#
loop_
_entity_poly.entity_id
_entity_poly.type
_entity_poly.pdbx_seq_one_letter_code
_entity_poly.pdbx_strand_id
1 'polypeptide(L)'
;MDTTGSPGLQKTTATFANTPWPLFSSPFYQDQSTLQPKTGLRTKAMDKTGLSELEKTTATFAKMPQFSSPLYRDQTTPQPETDQGTKAMDKTGYPGYTEHDGAHYKVVNQALAYNDAKRTCDADGGHLADIKTQELQYFLIDKLVDADRAYWIGLRKTSESGEWQWSDGTLLSSCSFTNWAPGKPNKKKARCGLLKVQQGGTGVSWRDRSCSAGHRSFICQIEPVAAAECKEGNGASYQGTVAVTKTGRKCQHWSSQTPHQHIYTNLVHNYCRNPDGEYEVWCFTTDPGTIWEYCDVPTCGKATLT
;
A
#
# COMPACT_ATOMS: atom_id res chain seq x y z
N MET A 1 -9.84 12.51 80.00
CA MET A 1 -11.18 12.55 79.37
C MET A 1 -11.07 13.60 78.27
N ASP A 2 -11.06 13.32 76.97
CA ASP A 2 -11.25 12.09 76.23
C ASP A 2 -10.42 12.13 74.95
N THR A 3 -10.06 10.94 74.50
CA THR A 3 -9.36 10.59 73.27
C THR A 3 -10.27 10.66 72.03
N THR A 4 -9.70 10.94 70.86
CA THR A 4 -9.90 10.33 69.51
C THR A 4 -9.41 11.36 68.47
N GLY A 5 -8.44 11.14 67.57
CA GLY A 5 -7.91 9.91 66.98
C GLY A 5 -8.56 9.65 65.60
N SER A 6 -8.30 10.50 64.59
CA SER A 6 -8.69 10.22 63.19
C SER A 6 -7.54 9.57 62.40
N PRO A 7 -7.80 8.49 61.61
CA PRO A 7 -6.75 7.70 60.97
C PRO A 7 -6.46 8.12 59.52
N GLY A 8 -5.23 7.82 59.09
CA GLY A 8 -4.71 8.08 57.75
C GLY A 8 -5.26 7.16 56.67
N LEU A 9 -5.34 7.69 55.45
CA LEU A 9 -5.75 6.99 54.25
C LEU A 9 -4.54 6.27 53.62
N GLN A 10 -4.62 4.94 53.56
CA GLN A 10 -3.59 4.07 52.98
C GLN A 10 -3.63 4.11 51.44
N LYS A 11 -2.44 4.13 50.84
CA LYS A 11 -2.20 3.82 49.43
C LYS A 11 -2.48 2.34 49.19
N THR A 12 -3.47 2.01 48.36
CA THR A 12 -3.66 0.66 47.83
C THR A 12 -2.98 0.55 46.46
N THR A 13 -1.79 -0.07 46.47
CA THR A 13 -1.16 -0.66 45.29
C THR A 13 -1.94 -1.91 44.89
N ALA A 14 -2.53 -1.92 43.69
CA ALA A 14 -3.12 -3.12 43.10
C ALA A 14 -2.02 -3.93 42.41
N THR A 15 -1.64 -5.04 43.05
CA THR A 15 -0.74 -6.07 42.53
C THR A 15 -1.52 -6.92 41.53
N PHE A 16 -1.23 -6.80 40.23
CA PHE A 16 -1.73 -7.75 39.24
C PHE A 16 -0.87 -9.01 39.27
N ALA A 17 -1.49 -10.11 39.68
CA ALA A 17 -0.90 -11.43 39.70
C ALA A 17 -0.61 -11.91 38.26
N ASN A 18 0.67 -12.11 37.96
CA ASN A 18 1.11 -12.90 36.82
C ASN A 18 0.73 -14.36 37.06
N THR A 19 -0.22 -14.87 36.28
CA THR A 19 -0.49 -16.31 36.16
C THR A 19 0.13 -16.82 34.87
N PRO A 20 1.08 -17.78 34.90
CA PRO A 20 1.64 -18.39 33.70
C PRO A 20 0.69 -19.46 33.15
N TRP A 21 0.37 -19.40 31.86
CA TRP A 21 -0.33 -20.48 31.15
C TRP A 21 0.63 -21.61 30.75
N PRO A 22 0.16 -22.86 30.65
CA PRO A 22 0.99 -24.05 30.78
C PRO A 22 1.71 -24.44 29.48
N LEU A 23 2.95 -24.89 29.64
CA LEU A 23 3.71 -25.62 28.64
C LEU A 23 3.13 -27.02 28.47
N PHE A 24 2.60 -27.34 27.29
CA PHE A 24 2.32 -28.72 26.90
C PHE A 24 3.39 -29.23 25.95
N SER A 25 3.96 -30.36 26.33
CA SER A 25 5.01 -31.12 25.66
C SER A 25 4.47 -32.37 24.97
N SER A 26 5.22 -32.81 23.95
CA SER A 26 5.29 -34.18 23.36
C SER A 26 4.31 -34.53 22.21
N PRO A 27 4.55 -35.58 21.38
CA PRO A 27 5.78 -36.37 21.12
C PRO A 27 6.16 -36.51 19.61
N PHE A 28 7.40 -36.96 19.38
CA PHE A 28 7.89 -37.89 18.33
C PHE A 28 7.06 -38.13 17.05
N TYR A 29 7.70 -37.89 15.89
CA TYR A 29 7.66 -38.82 14.75
C TYR A 29 8.98 -38.74 13.97
N GLN A 30 9.77 -39.82 14.00
CA GLN A 30 10.85 -40.09 13.06
C GLN A 30 10.24 -40.66 11.78
N ASP A 31 10.74 -40.27 10.61
CA ASP A 31 11.24 -41.28 9.66
C ASP A 31 12.16 -40.66 8.60
N GLN A 32 13.05 -41.52 8.13
CA GLN A 32 14.20 -41.37 7.25
C GLN A 32 13.81 -41.06 5.81
N SER A 33 14.69 -40.34 5.10
CA SER A 33 15.06 -40.76 3.74
C SER A 33 16.51 -40.38 3.47
N THR A 34 17.28 -41.43 3.23
CA THR A 34 18.61 -41.44 2.66
C THR A 34 18.54 -40.99 1.19
N LEU A 35 19.53 -40.24 0.71
CA LEU A 35 20.02 -40.31 -0.66
C LEU A 35 21.44 -39.69 -0.73
N GLN A 36 22.34 -40.45 -1.36
CA GLN A 36 23.79 -40.25 -1.51
C GLN A 36 24.18 -39.17 -2.57
N PRO A 37 25.48 -38.83 -2.70
CA PRO A 37 25.93 -37.63 -3.40
C PRO A 37 26.34 -37.81 -4.88
N LYS A 38 26.23 -36.68 -5.60
CA LYS A 38 27.02 -36.15 -6.75
C LYS A 38 27.74 -37.13 -7.71
N THR A 39 27.55 -36.91 -9.01
CA THR A 39 28.63 -36.57 -9.97
C THR A 39 28.03 -36.13 -11.32
N GLY A 40 28.72 -35.26 -12.07
CA GLY A 40 28.38 -34.97 -13.47
C GLY A 40 28.59 -33.53 -13.93
N LEU A 41 29.82 -33.02 -13.86
CA LEU A 41 30.26 -31.86 -14.65
C LEU A 41 30.21 -32.22 -16.15
N ARG A 42 29.69 -31.32 -16.99
CA ARG A 42 30.27 -31.11 -18.32
C ARG A 42 30.18 -29.63 -18.72
N THR A 43 31.36 -29.04 -18.80
CA THR A 43 31.68 -27.74 -19.36
C THR A 43 31.48 -27.74 -20.88
N LYS A 44 31.00 -26.62 -21.43
CA LYS A 44 31.43 -26.15 -22.75
C LYS A 44 31.55 -24.63 -22.74
N ALA A 45 32.64 -24.20 -23.35
CA ALA A 45 33.21 -22.87 -23.38
C ALA A 45 32.34 -21.86 -24.16
N MET A 46 32.41 -20.60 -23.75
CA MET A 46 32.03 -19.46 -24.57
C MET A 46 33.29 -18.92 -25.22
N ASP A 47 33.30 -18.87 -26.54
CA ASP A 47 34.33 -18.16 -27.30
C ASP A 47 33.77 -16.79 -27.74
N LYS A 48 34.64 -15.78 -27.68
CA LYS A 48 34.38 -14.40 -28.06
C LYS A 48 34.99 -14.17 -29.43
N THR A 49 34.24 -13.66 -30.40
CA THR A 49 34.80 -12.95 -31.56
C THR A 49 33.71 -12.17 -32.29
N GLY A 50 34.05 -10.97 -32.77
CA GLY A 50 33.38 -10.36 -33.91
C GLY A 50 32.55 -9.11 -33.65
N LEU A 51 33.23 -7.96 -33.53
CA LEU A 51 32.66 -6.64 -33.79
C LEU A 51 32.78 -6.33 -35.30
N SER A 52 31.89 -5.45 -35.76
CA SER A 52 31.77 -4.79 -37.09
C SER A 52 31.03 -5.57 -38.18
N GLU A 53 29.91 -5.01 -38.67
CA GLU A 53 29.89 -4.25 -39.94
C GLU A 53 28.55 -3.51 -40.09
N LEU A 54 28.62 -2.19 -40.26
CA LEU A 54 27.54 -1.31 -40.69
C LEU A 54 27.65 -1.23 -42.22
N GLU A 55 26.61 -1.55 -42.99
CA GLU A 55 26.24 -0.80 -44.21
C GLU A 55 24.76 -1.00 -44.58
N LYS A 56 24.04 0.13 -44.55
CA LYS A 56 23.11 0.68 -45.57
C LYS A 56 22.18 -0.29 -46.31
N THR A 57 20.87 -0.06 -46.16
CA THR A 57 19.94 -0.04 -47.30
C THR A 57 18.77 0.92 -47.04
N THR A 58 18.77 2.02 -47.80
CA THR A 58 17.65 2.89 -48.09
C THR A 58 16.80 2.28 -49.20
N ALA A 59 15.47 2.22 -49.03
CA ALA A 59 14.50 2.08 -50.12
C ALA A 59 13.10 2.46 -49.61
N THR A 60 12.56 3.65 -49.89
CA THR A 60 11.80 4.11 -51.07
C THR A 60 10.32 4.27 -50.70
N PHE A 61 9.83 5.51 -50.75
CA PHE A 61 8.41 5.87 -50.63
C PHE A 61 7.64 5.32 -51.84
N ALA A 62 6.59 4.54 -51.60
CA ALA A 62 5.58 4.21 -52.59
C ALA A 62 4.18 4.63 -52.10
N LYS A 63 3.41 5.11 -53.06
CA LYS A 63 2.23 5.96 -53.00
C LYS A 63 0.97 5.19 -52.53
N MET A 64 0.18 5.79 -51.63
CA MET A 64 -1.12 5.27 -51.20
C MET A 64 -2.16 5.32 -52.33
N PRO A 65 -3.06 4.33 -52.45
CA PRO A 65 -4.33 4.51 -53.13
C PRO A 65 -5.42 4.94 -52.14
N GLN A 66 -6.18 5.98 -52.52
CA GLN A 66 -7.39 6.41 -51.85
C GLN A 66 -8.50 5.38 -52.08
N PHE A 67 -9.18 4.95 -51.02
CA PHE A 67 -10.44 4.22 -51.10
C PHE A 67 -11.53 4.98 -50.36
N SER A 68 -12.59 5.25 -51.12
CA SER A 68 -13.84 5.88 -50.77
C SER A 68 -14.66 5.04 -49.78
N SER A 69 -15.26 5.70 -48.79
CA SER A 69 -16.31 5.16 -47.92
C SER A 69 -17.53 4.70 -48.74
N PRO A 70 -18.24 3.65 -48.28
CA PRO A 70 -19.65 3.90 -47.95
C PRO A 70 -20.20 3.17 -46.71
N LEU A 71 -21.09 3.91 -46.04
CA LEU A 71 -22.33 3.50 -45.37
C LEU A 71 -22.26 2.64 -44.08
N TYR A 72 -22.32 3.40 -42.99
CA TYR A 72 -22.84 3.10 -41.66
C TYR A 72 -24.06 2.15 -41.67
N ARG A 73 -23.95 1.01 -40.99
CA ARG A 73 -25.10 0.22 -40.53
C ARG A 73 -25.06 0.10 -39.01
N ASP A 74 -26.09 0.68 -38.44
CA ASP A 74 -26.58 0.64 -37.08
C ASP A 74 -26.64 -0.77 -36.49
N GLN A 75 -25.99 -0.97 -35.34
CA GLN A 75 -26.33 -1.99 -34.33
C GLN A 75 -26.04 -1.44 -32.92
N THR A 76 -27.03 -0.73 -32.39
CA THR A 76 -27.63 -0.90 -31.05
C THR A 76 -26.66 -1.06 -29.86
N THR A 77 -26.41 0.07 -29.21
CA THR A 77 -25.87 0.21 -27.86
C THR A 77 -26.74 -0.54 -26.83
N PRO A 78 -26.19 -1.40 -25.95
CA PRO A 78 -26.92 -1.85 -24.77
C PRO A 78 -27.02 -0.68 -23.76
N GLN A 79 -28.24 -0.26 -23.45
CA GLN A 79 -28.51 0.66 -22.35
C GLN A 79 -28.13 0.01 -21.00
N PRO A 80 -27.64 0.78 -20.02
CA PRO A 80 -27.50 0.29 -18.66
C PRO A 80 -28.89 0.11 -18.05
N GLU A 81 -29.17 -1.11 -17.58
CA GLU A 81 -30.35 -1.42 -16.78
C GLU A 81 -30.29 -0.64 -15.46
N THR A 82 -31.29 0.20 -15.24
CA THR A 82 -31.57 0.81 -13.95
C THR A 82 -32.26 -0.23 -13.07
N ASP A 83 -31.51 -0.89 -12.18
CA ASP A 83 -32.11 -1.60 -11.05
C ASP A 83 -32.14 -0.70 -9.82
N GLN A 84 -33.35 -0.51 -9.31
CA GLN A 84 -33.66 0.25 -8.12
C GLN A 84 -33.37 -0.61 -6.89
N GLY A 85 -32.29 -0.28 -6.20
CA GLY A 85 -32.05 -0.70 -4.82
C GLY A 85 -31.46 0.45 -4.03
N THR A 86 -32.30 1.30 -3.45
CA THR A 86 -31.90 2.34 -2.50
C THR A 86 -31.31 1.69 -1.25
N LYS A 87 -30.02 1.37 -1.28
CA LYS A 87 -29.23 1.08 -0.09
C LYS A 87 -28.91 2.43 0.55
N ALA A 88 -29.34 2.62 1.80
CA ALA A 88 -29.08 3.83 2.57
C ALA A 88 -27.60 4.21 2.45
N MET A 89 -27.35 5.43 1.96
CA MET A 89 -26.01 5.97 1.82
C MET A 89 -25.41 6.04 3.21
N ASP A 90 -24.33 5.30 3.41
CA ASP A 90 -23.59 5.30 4.67
C ASP A 90 -23.17 6.74 5.00
N LYS A 91 -23.53 7.22 6.19
CA LYS A 91 -23.37 8.62 6.62
C LYS A 91 -21.92 9.02 6.88
N THR A 92 -20.98 8.09 6.72
CA THR A 92 -19.54 8.24 6.96
C THR A 92 -18.81 8.95 5.82
N GLY A 93 -19.46 9.19 4.67
CA GLY A 93 -18.81 9.75 3.47
C GLY A 93 -17.92 8.74 2.74
N TYR A 94 -17.79 7.51 3.25
CA TYR A 94 -16.96 6.44 2.68
C TYR A 94 -17.80 5.18 2.44
N PRO A 95 -18.58 5.13 1.35
CA PRO A 95 -19.51 4.02 1.11
C PRO A 95 -18.79 2.68 1.01
N GLY A 96 -19.21 1.72 1.83
CA GLY A 96 -18.66 0.36 1.86
C GLY A 96 -17.38 0.20 2.70
N TYR A 97 -16.96 1.25 3.41
CA TYR A 97 -15.92 1.15 4.42
C TYR A 97 -16.52 0.99 5.82
N THR A 98 -15.82 0.28 6.70
CA THR A 98 -16.15 0.13 8.11
C THR A 98 -15.17 0.97 8.94
N GLU A 99 -15.71 1.85 9.77
CA GLU A 99 -14.92 2.71 10.66
C GLU A 99 -14.34 1.94 11.85
N HIS A 100 -13.13 2.30 12.25
CA HIS A 100 -12.47 1.89 13.49
C HIS A 100 -11.36 2.89 13.86
N ASP A 101 -11.43 3.41 15.09
CA ASP A 101 -10.47 4.36 15.68
C ASP A 101 -10.20 5.59 14.80
N GLY A 102 -11.24 6.12 14.18
CA GLY A 102 -11.20 7.29 13.31
C GLY A 102 -10.77 6.99 11.88
N ALA A 103 -10.31 5.78 11.56
CA ALA A 103 -9.95 5.34 10.22
C ALA A 103 -11.04 4.42 9.62
N HIS A 104 -11.04 4.25 8.31
CA HIS A 104 -12.06 3.53 7.56
C HIS A 104 -11.42 2.39 6.77
N TYR A 105 -11.96 1.17 6.85
CA TYR A 105 -11.36 -0.02 6.25
C TYR A 105 -12.32 -0.77 5.32
N LYS A 106 -11.81 -1.27 4.19
CA LYS A 106 -12.60 -2.05 3.23
C LYS A 106 -11.78 -3.19 2.65
N VAL A 107 -12.35 -4.40 2.62
CA VAL A 107 -11.80 -5.52 1.85
C VAL A 107 -12.28 -5.43 0.40
N VAL A 108 -11.33 -5.39 -0.52
CA VAL A 108 -11.59 -5.45 -1.96
C VAL A 108 -11.31 -6.87 -2.45
N ASN A 109 -12.36 -7.51 -2.97
CA ASN A 109 -12.34 -8.91 -3.39
C ASN A 109 -11.78 -9.15 -4.80
N GLN A 110 -11.18 -8.13 -5.42
CA GLN A 110 -10.53 -8.24 -6.72
C GLN A 110 -9.13 -8.82 -6.54
N ALA A 111 -8.79 -9.82 -7.34
CA ALA A 111 -7.48 -10.41 -7.32
C ALA A 111 -6.52 -9.54 -8.17
N LEU A 112 -5.66 -8.76 -7.51
CA LEU A 112 -4.70 -7.85 -8.16
C LEU A 112 -3.25 -8.07 -7.67
N ALA A 113 -2.28 -7.61 -8.47
CA ALA A 113 -0.90 -7.50 -8.04
C ALA A 113 -0.78 -6.34 -7.02
N TYR A 114 0.27 -6.34 -6.20
CA TYR A 114 0.40 -5.38 -5.10
C TYR A 114 0.26 -3.92 -5.56
N ASN A 115 0.92 -3.56 -6.65
CA ASN A 115 0.92 -2.17 -7.14
C ASN A 115 -0.46 -1.76 -7.68
N ASP A 116 -1.21 -2.67 -8.29
CA ASP A 116 -2.55 -2.38 -8.81
C ASP A 116 -3.59 -2.34 -7.67
N ALA A 117 -3.43 -3.21 -6.66
CA ALA A 117 -4.17 -3.14 -5.41
C ALA A 117 -3.94 -1.80 -4.69
N LYS A 118 -2.67 -1.36 -4.60
CA LYS A 118 -2.32 -0.05 -4.04
C LYS A 118 -3.03 1.07 -4.79
N ARG A 119 -2.91 1.11 -6.12
CA ARG A 119 -3.58 2.12 -6.97
C ARG A 119 -5.11 2.11 -6.78
N THR A 120 -5.70 0.96 -6.52
CA THR A 120 -7.14 0.86 -6.27
C THR A 120 -7.52 1.53 -4.96
N CYS A 121 -6.78 1.27 -3.87
CA CYS A 121 -7.00 1.99 -2.61
C CYS A 121 -6.70 3.49 -2.76
N ASP A 122 -5.64 3.82 -3.50
CA ASP A 122 -5.22 5.19 -3.77
C ASP A 122 -6.32 5.99 -4.49
N ALA A 123 -7.10 5.34 -5.37
CA ALA A 123 -8.21 5.95 -6.10
C ALA A 123 -9.42 6.27 -5.20
N ASP A 124 -9.58 5.56 -4.08
CA ASP A 124 -10.61 5.81 -3.07
C ASP A 124 -10.18 6.88 -2.06
N GLY A 125 -9.02 7.51 -2.23
CA GLY A 125 -8.49 8.51 -1.30
C GLY A 125 -7.85 7.93 -0.04
N GLY A 126 -7.58 6.61 -0.03
CA GLY A 126 -6.80 5.94 1.02
C GLY A 126 -5.61 5.12 0.50
N HIS A 127 -5.05 4.24 1.30
CA HIS A 127 -3.92 3.40 0.89
C HIS A 127 -4.17 1.95 1.28
N LEU A 128 -3.25 1.04 0.96
CA LEU A 128 -3.30 -0.31 1.53
C LEU A 128 -3.16 -0.23 3.06
N ALA A 129 -3.91 -1.05 3.79
CA ALA A 129 -4.04 -0.91 5.24
C ALA A 129 -2.71 -1.12 5.99
N ASP A 130 -2.46 -0.22 6.95
CA ASP A 130 -1.27 -0.20 7.79
C ASP A 130 -1.60 -0.75 9.18
N ILE A 131 -1.33 -2.04 9.38
CA ILE A 131 -1.74 -2.77 10.58
C ILE A 131 -0.71 -2.59 11.70
N LYS A 132 -0.76 -1.45 12.39
CA LYS A 132 0.26 -1.03 13.37
C LYS A 132 -0.05 -1.36 14.82
N THR A 133 -1.24 -1.85 15.12
CA THR A 133 -1.67 -2.17 16.48
C THR A 133 -2.30 -3.56 16.54
N GLN A 134 -2.26 -4.15 17.73
CA GLN A 134 -2.88 -5.44 18.01
C GLN A 134 -4.41 -5.33 17.90
N GLU A 135 -4.96 -4.20 18.32
CA GLU A 135 -6.38 -3.86 18.32
C GLU A 135 -6.93 -3.84 16.89
N LEU A 136 -6.25 -3.11 15.99
CA LEU A 136 -6.62 -3.08 14.57
C LEU A 136 -6.51 -4.46 13.93
N GLN A 137 -5.45 -5.22 14.25
CA GLN A 137 -5.30 -6.59 13.77
C GLN A 137 -6.52 -7.45 14.17
N TYR A 138 -7.03 -7.35 15.39
CA TYR A 138 -8.23 -8.09 15.82
C TYR A 138 -9.50 -7.58 15.15
N PHE A 139 -9.68 -6.27 15.03
CA PHE A 139 -10.81 -5.68 14.32
C PHE A 139 -10.92 -6.21 12.89
N LEU A 140 -9.80 -6.25 12.15
CA LEU A 140 -9.78 -6.77 10.78
C LEU A 140 -10.20 -8.25 10.73
N ILE A 141 -9.71 -9.07 11.67
CA ILE A 141 -10.05 -10.50 11.78
C ILE A 141 -11.54 -10.71 11.99
N ASP A 142 -12.14 -9.96 12.91
CA ASP A 142 -13.53 -10.15 13.31
C ASP A 142 -14.52 -9.62 12.27
N LYS A 143 -14.20 -8.48 11.64
CA LYS A 143 -15.18 -7.73 10.84
C LYS A 143 -15.05 -7.87 9.34
N LEU A 144 -13.84 -8.12 8.82
CA LEU A 144 -13.56 -7.87 7.41
C LEU A 144 -12.96 -9.04 6.64
N VAL A 145 -12.06 -9.81 7.22
CA VAL A 145 -11.31 -10.83 6.47
C VAL A 145 -11.92 -12.23 6.61
N ASP A 146 -12.07 -12.95 5.49
CA ASP A 146 -12.51 -14.34 5.51
C ASP A 146 -11.38 -15.33 5.81
N ALA A 147 -11.77 -16.47 6.39
CA ALA A 147 -10.92 -17.63 6.61
C ALA A 147 -10.27 -18.15 5.32
N ASP A 148 -9.06 -18.69 5.46
CA ASP A 148 -8.25 -19.24 4.37
C ASP A 148 -7.96 -18.26 3.20
N ARG A 149 -8.12 -16.95 3.40
CA ARG A 149 -7.75 -15.93 2.39
C ARG A 149 -6.48 -15.18 2.75
N ALA A 150 -5.91 -14.53 1.74
CA ALA A 150 -4.70 -13.74 1.83
C ALA A 150 -4.93 -12.37 1.21
N TYR A 151 -4.55 -11.32 1.92
CA TYR A 151 -4.84 -9.95 1.54
C TYR A 151 -3.55 -9.14 1.45
N TRP A 152 -3.36 -8.36 0.39
CA TRP A 152 -2.32 -7.34 0.40
C TRP A 152 -2.62 -6.30 1.48
N ILE A 153 -1.57 -5.90 2.19
CA ILE A 153 -1.56 -4.86 3.22
C ILE A 153 -0.44 -3.87 2.90
N GLY A 154 -0.41 -2.70 3.54
CA GLY A 154 0.47 -1.59 3.20
C GLY A 154 1.97 -1.77 3.44
N LEU A 155 2.40 -2.97 3.84
CA LEU A 155 3.78 -3.24 4.22
C LEU A 155 4.65 -3.52 3.00
N ARG A 156 5.70 -2.72 2.77
CA ARG A 156 6.64 -2.88 1.65
C ARG A 156 8.09 -2.63 2.10
N LYS A 157 9.06 -3.20 1.39
CA LYS A 157 10.48 -2.86 1.57
C LYS A 157 10.87 -1.56 0.85
N THR A 158 11.57 -0.66 1.54
CA THR A 158 12.19 0.55 0.98
C THR A 158 13.20 0.19 -0.12
N SER A 159 13.25 0.96 -1.21
CA SER A 159 14.16 0.73 -2.34
C SER A 159 15.63 0.87 -1.94
N GLU A 160 15.92 1.79 -1.01
CA GLU A 160 17.26 2.18 -0.60
C GLU A 160 17.84 1.25 0.48
N SER A 161 17.20 1.20 1.65
CA SER A 161 17.71 0.41 2.80
C SER A 161 17.24 -1.05 2.79
N GLY A 162 16.16 -1.37 2.08
CA GLY A 162 15.52 -2.69 2.12
C GLY A 162 14.75 -2.96 3.41
N GLU A 163 14.54 -1.93 4.25
CA GLU A 163 13.76 -2.00 5.49
C GLU A 163 12.27 -2.05 5.21
N TRP A 164 11.49 -2.62 6.13
CA TRP A 164 10.04 -2.66 6.03
C TRP A 164 9.42 -1.33 6.46
N GLN A 165 8.53 -0.82 5.64
CA GLN A 165 7.84 0.46 5.81
C GLN A 165 6.36 0.26 5.49
N TRP A 166 5.50 0.92 6.28
CA TRP A 166 4.07 1.03 6.06
C TRP A 166 3.75 2.04 4.95
N SER A 167 2.51 2.06 4.46
CA SER A 167 2.12 2.91 3.34
C SER A 167 2.21 4.40 3.66
N ASP A 168 2.06 4.78 4.93
CA ASP A 168 2.25 6.15 5.42
C ASP A 168 3.72 6.59 5.58
N GLY A 169 4.68 5.69 5.34
CA GLY A 169 6.11 5.97 5.49
C GLY A 169 6.70 5.60 6.85
N THR A 170 5.90 5.14 7.82
CA THR A 170 6.40 4.69 9.12
C THR A 170 7.23 3.41 8.96
N LEU A 171 8.47 3.41 9.44
CA LEU A 171 9.29 2.19 9.45
C LEU A 171 8.73 1.19 10.45
N LEU A 172 8.61 -0.09 10.06
CA LEU A 172 8.13 -1.14 10.94
C LEU A 172 9.03 -1.31 12.18
N SER A 173 10.34 -1.06 12.05
CA SER A 173 11.30 -1.09 13.15
C SER A 173 11.02 -0.05 14.25
N SER A 174 10.26 0.99 13.94
CA SER A 174 9.82 2.00 14.91
C SER A 174 8.48 1.64 15.58
N CYS A 175 7.75 0.65 15.06
CA CYS A 175 6.51 0.16 15.66
C CYS A 175 6.82 -0.86 16.77
N SER A 176 6.04 -0.82 17.86
CA SER A 176 6.12 -1.82 18.94
C SER A 176 5.42 -3.13 18.58
N PHE A 177 4.46 -3.09 17.65
CA PHE A 177 3.67 -4.24 17.23
C PHE A 177 4.18 -4.86 15.94
N THR A 178 4.26 -6.18 15.94
CA THR A 178 4.46 -6.96 14.72
C THR A 178 3.73 -8.28 14.82
N ASN A 179 3.17 -8.73 13.70
CA ASN A 179 2.48 -10.00 13.60
C ASN A 179 3.01 -10.86 12.44
N TRP A 180 4.33 -10.85 12.23
CA TRP A 180 4.97 -11.77 11.29
C TRP A 180 4.70 -13.23 11.66
N ALA A 181 4.40 -14.05 10.66
CA ALA A 181 4.34 -15.49 10.86
C ALA A 181 5.71 -16.02 11.37
N PRO A 182 5.75 -17.12 12.13
CA PRO A 182 7.00 -17.70 12.63
C PRO A 182 8.07 -17.86 11.54
N GLY A 183 9.26 -17.33 11.80
CA GLY A 183 10.38 -17.36 10.86
C GLY A 183 10.21 -16.44 9.64
N LYS A 184 9.32 -15.43 9.69
CA LYS A 184 9.20 -14.35 8.70
C LYS A 184 9.67 -13.03 9.30
N PRO A 185 10.11 -12.08 8.46
CA PRO A 185 10.33 -12.18 7.01
C PRO A 185 11.59 -13.01 6.67
N ASN A 186 11.59 -13.81 5.60
CA ASN A 186 12.74 -14.68 5.28
C ASN A 186 13.15 -14.77 3.80
N LYS A 187 12.38 -14.17 2.89
CA LYS A 187 12.69 -14.19 1.46
C LYS A 187 13.38 -12.89 1.08
N LYS A 188 14.68 -12.96 0.78
CA LYS A 188 15.48 -11.78 0.37
C LYS A 188 14.86 -11.02 -0.82
N LYS A 189 14.23 -11.74 -1.76
CA LYS A 189 13.55 -11.17 -2.95
C LYS A 189 12.10 -10.74 -2.71
N ALA A 190 11.48 -11.11 -1.58
CA ALA A 190 10.15 -10.63 -1.25
C ALA A 190 10.22 -9.20 -0.73
N ARG A 191 9.33 -8.35 -1.24
CA ARG A 191 9.33 -6.91 -0.99
C ARG A 191 7.98 -6.36 -0.57
N CYS A 192 6.93 -7.18 -0.57
CA CYS A 192 5.57 -6.77 -0.22
C CYS A 192 4.98 -7.72 0.83
N GLY A 193 4.22 -7.18 1.77
CA GLY A 193 3.58 -7.90 2.86
C GLY A 193 2.14 -8.26 2.53
N LEU A 194 1.69 -9.39 3.04
CA LEU A 194 0.29 -9.80 3.00
C LEU A 194 -0.13 -10.32 4.37
N LEU A 195 -1.39 -10.12 4.73
CA LEU A 195 -2.05 -10.77 5.85
C LEU A 195 -2.62 -12.10 5.36
N LYS A 196 -2.23 -13.22 5.98
CA LYS A 196 -2.78 -14.55 5.69
C LYS A 196 -3.59 -15.04 6.89
N VAL A 197 -4.85 -15.36 6.63
CA VAL A 197 -5.72 -16.06 7.56
C VAL A 197 -5.49 -17.56 7.38
N GLN A 198 -5.08 -18.26 8.44
CA GLN A 198 -4.94 -19.71 8.47
C GLN A 198 -6.30 -20.40 8.40
N GLN A 199 -6.29 -21.65 7.95
CA GLN A 199 -7.49 -22.48 7.88
C GLN A 199 -8.10 -22.64 9.28
N GLY A 200 -9.40 -22.43 9.42
CA GLY A 200 -10.10 -22.43 10.71
C GLY A 200 -10.08 -21.10 11.48
N GLY A 201 -9.48 -20.03 10.92
CA GLY A 201 -9.53 -18.67 11.50
C GLY A 201 -8.67 -18.46 12.76
N THR A 202 -7.98 -19.49 13.24
CA THR A 202 -7.25 -19.49 14.52
C THR A 202 -5.88 -18.82 14.48
N GLY A 203 -5.36 -18.49 13.29
CA GLY A 203 -4.08 -17.80 13.16
C GLY A 203 -4.10 -16.82 12.00
N VAL A 204 -3.94 -15.54 12.31
CA VAL A 204 -3.80 -14.48 11.30
C VAL A 204 -2.44 -13.86 11.47
N SER A 205 -1.62 -13.91 10.43
CA SER A 205 -0.23 -13.46 10.48
C SER A 205 0.24 -12.91 9.15
N TRP A 206 1.25 -12.06 9.20
CA TRP A 206 1.83 -11.43 8.03
C TRP A 206 2.87 -12.33 7.37
N ARG A 207 2.97 -12.25 6.05
CA ARG A 207 3.96 -12.98 5.25
C ARG A 207 4.56 -12.08 4.19
N ASP A 208 5.82 -12.31 3.86
CA ASP A 208 6.54 -11.62 2.80
C ASP A 208 6.36 -12.33 1.45
N ARG A 209 6.04 -11.56 0.42
CA ARG A 209 5.86 -12.04 -0.96
C ARG A 209 6.50 -11.10 -1.97
N SER A 210 6.74 -11.62 -3.18
CA SER A 210 7.06 -10.78 -4.33
C SER A 210 5.81 -9.97 -4.69
N CYS A 211 5.97 -8.68 -4.96
CA CYS A 211 4.88 -7.74 -5.24
C CYS A 211 4.08 -8.11 -6.50
N SER A 212 4.72 -8.80 -7.45
CA SER A 212 4.10 -9.30 -8.68
C SER A 212 3.64 -10.76 -8.57
N ALA A 213 3.86 -11.41 -7.42
CA ALA A 213 3.56 -12.84 -7.28
C ALA A 213 2.10 -13.10 -6.94
N GLY A 214 1.32 -13.23 -8.01
CA GLY A 214 -0.07 -13.64 -7.98
C GLY A 214 -1.03 -12.48 -7.72
N HIS A 215 -2.27 -12.72 -8.08
CA HIS A 215 -3.40 -11.84 -7.90
C HIS A 215 -4.08 -12.16 -6.57
N ARG A 216 -4.32 -11.16 -5.72
CA ARG A 216 -4.93 -11.34 -4.39
C ARG A 216 -5.89 -10.20 -4.07
N SER A 217 -6.87 -10.51 -3.22
CA SER A 217 -7.67 -9.52 -2.51
C SER A 217 -6.77 -8.62 -1.65
N PHE A 218 -7.29 -7.51 -1.19
CA PHE A 218 -6.52 -6.52 -0.45
C PHE A 218 -7.40 -5.70 0.48
N ILE A 219 -6.78 -5.08 1.47
CA ILE A 219 -7.47 -4.23 2.46
C ILE A 219 -7.06 -2.80 2.19
N CYS A 220 -8.03 -1.95 1.91
CA CYS A 220 -7.86 -0.50 1.83
C CYS A 220 -8.15 0.13 3.18
N GLN A 221 -7.42 1.18 3.51
CA GLN A 221 -7.59 2.04 4.67
C GLN A 221 -7.69 3.49 4.18
N ILE A 222 -8.68 4.22 4.65
CA ILE A 222 -8.76 5.67 4.52
C ILE A 222 -8.64 6.22 5.94
N GLU A 223 -7.58 6.97 6.20
CA GLU A 223 -7.61 7.90 7.32
C GLU A 223 -8.30 9.16 6.81
N PRO A 224 -9.43 9.58 7.41
CA PRO A 224 -9.97 10.92 7.22
C PRO A 224 -8.92 11.87 7.76
N VAL A 225 -7.94 12.19 6.91
CA VAL A 225 -7.02 13.28 7.17
C VAL A 225 -7.94 14.48 7.30
N ALA A 226 -7.97 15.11 8.48
CA ALA A 226 -8.33 16.51 8.53
C ALA A 226 -7.32 17.19 7.61
N ALA A 227 -7.68 17.32 6.32
CA ALA A 227 -6.77 17.67 5.26
C ALA A 227 -6.00 18.86 5.76
N ALA A 228 -4.69 18.74 5.97
CA ALA A 228 -3.91 19.87 6.42
C ALA A 228 -4.18 20.98 5.39
N GLU A 229 -4.95 21.98 5.81
CA GLU A 229 -5.48 23.00 4.90
C GLU A 229 -4.34 23.89 4.40
N CYS A 230 -3.20 23.82 5.09
CA CYS A 230 -2.03 24.62 4.87
C CYS A 230 -0.75 23.83 5.13
N LYS A 231 0.36 24.33 4.58
CA LYS A 231 1.73 23.86 4.80
C LYS A 231 2.46 24.80 5.76
N GLU A 232 3.39 24.24 6.52
CA GLU A 232 4.40 25.02 7.27
C GLU A 232 5.71 25.05 6.50
N GLY A 233 6.44 26.18 6.54
CA GLY A 233 7.72 26.33 5.84
C GLY A 233 7.63 26.00 4.35
N ASN A 234 8.56 25.16 3.86
CA ASN A 234 8.56 24.65 2.48
C ASN A 234 7.60 23.45 2.27
N GLY A 235 6.88 23.03 3.31
CA GLY A 235 5.95 21.91 3.27
C GLY A 235 6.60 20.53 3.25
N ALA A 236 7.83 20.37 3.74
CA ALA A 236 8.44 19.05 3.96
C ALA A 236 7.59 18.12 4.84
N SER A 237 6.87 18.69 5.82
CA SER A 237 5.94 17.98 6.71
C SER A 237 4.49 18.01 6.23
N TYR A 238 4.21 18.53 5.03
CA TYR A 238 2.84 18.70 4.56
C TYR A 238 2.17 17.34 4.30
N GLN A 239 1.11 17.06 5.06
CA GLN A 239 0.32 15.82 4.96
C GLN A 239 -1.09 16.04 4.38
N GLY A 240 -1.38 17.22 3.81
CA GLY A 240 -2.69 17.49 3.21
C GLY A 240 -2.90 16.77 1.87
N THR A 241 -4.08 17.02 1.28
CA THR A 241 -4.64 16.24 0.16
C THR A 241 -4.68 16.99 -1.17
N VAL A 242 -4.04 18.16 -1.25
CA VAL A 242 -3.95 18.90 -2.53
C VAL A 242 -3.22 18.02 -3.55
N ALA A 243 -3.87 17.78 -4.69
CA ALA A 243 -3.42 16.86 -5.76
C ALA A 243 -3.44 17.52 -7.15
N VAL A 244 -3.37 18.85 -7.17
CA VAL A 244 -3.33 19.69 -8.37
C VAL A 244 -2.22 20.72 -8.24
N THR A 245 -1.57 21.04 -9.36
CA THR A 245 -0.50 22.03 -9.43
C THR A 245 -1.06 23.45 -9.45
N LYS A 246 -0.19 24.47 -9.33
CA LYS A 246 -0.58 25.90 -9.41
C LYS A 246 -1.33 26.26 -10.68
N THR A 247 -1.05 25.60 -11.79
CA THR A 247 -1.76 25.80 -13.07
C THR A 247 -2.92 24.83 -13.29
N GLY A 248 -3.29 24.04 -12.27
CA GLY A 248 -4.42 23.12 -12.31
C GLY A 248 -4.14 21.77 -12.98
N ARG A 249 -2.88 21.43 -13.26
CA ARG A 249 -2.56 20.08 -13.77
C ARG A 249 -2.78 19.05 -12.68
N LYS A 250 -3.40 17.92 -13.04
CA LYS A 250 -3.57 16.80 -12.12
C LYS A 250 -2.22 16.16 -11.82
N CYS A 251 -1.92 15.98 -10.54
CA CYS A 251 -0.72 15.29 -10.10
C CYS A 251 -0.74 13.81 -10.52
N GLN A 252 0.39 13.34 -11.04
CA GLN A 252 0.69 11.93 -11.23
C GLN A 252 0.81 11.27 -9.86
N HIS A 253 0.24 10.07 -9.77
CA HIS A 253 0.35 9.23 -8.59
C HIS A 253 1.80 8.83 -8.33
N TRP A 254 2.28 8.96 -7.09
CA TRP A 254 3.69 8.70 -6.74
C TRP A 254 4.10 7.25 -6.99
N SER A 255 3.19 6.29 -6.86
CA SER A 255 3.49 4.88 -7.23
C SER A 255 3.45 4.61 -8.75
N SER A 256 3.02 5.57 -9.58
CA SER A 256 2.99 5.44 -11.03
C SER A 256 4.37 5.66 -11.64
N GLN A 257 4.64 5.03 -12.78
CA GLN A 257 5.85 5.24 -13.59
C GLN A 257 5.49 5.76 -14.99
N THR A 258 4.30 6.35 -15.12
CA THR A 258 3.75 6.87 -16.37
C THR A 258 2.83 8.06 -16.03
N PRO A 259 2.88 9.18 -16.78
CA PRO A 259 3.80 9.43 -17.91
C PRO A 259 5.27 9.55 -17.51
N HIS A 260 5.58 9.93 -16.28
CA HIS A 260 6.95 10.22 -15.85
C HIS A 260 7.51 9.09 -14.98
N GLN A 261 8.69 8.58 -15.31
CA GLN A 261 9.40 7.63 -14.44
C GLN A 261 10.15 8.39 -13.35
N HIS A 262 10.14 7.89 -12.12
CA HIS A 262 10.78 8.56 -10.98
C HIS A 262 11.02 7.62 -9.79
N ILE A 263 11.90 8.06 -8.87
CA ILE A 263 12.32 7.27 -7.71
C ILE A 263 11.36 7.33 -6.51
N TYR A 264 10.55 8.38 -6.40
CA TYR A 264 9.64 8.63 -5.28
C TYR A 264 8.38 7.72 -5.27
N THR A 265 8.57 6.40 -5.31
CA THR A 265 7.48 5.42 -5.45
C THR A 265 6.79 5.02 -4.15
N ASN A 266 7.25 5.56 -3.02
CA ASN A 266 6.77 5.20 -1.68
C ASN A 266 5.94 6.31 -1.03
N LEU A 267 5.66 7.41 -1.74
CA LEU A 267 4.81 8.47 -1.23
C LEU A 267 3.33 8.12 -1.42
N VAL A 268 2.50 8.65 -0.52
CA VAL A 268 1.06 8.39 -0.47
C VAL A 268 0.37 9.16 -1.60
N HIS A 269 -0.55 8.51 -2.31
CA HIS A 269 -1.42 9.14 -3.31
C HIS A 269 -0.69 9.84 -4.48
N ASN A 270 -1.37 10.81 -5.07
CA ASN A 270 -0.86 11.83 -5.97
C ASN A 270 -0.84 13.21 -5.29
N TYR A 271 -0.83 13.27 -3.95
CA TYR A 271 -0.85 14.54 -3.24
C TYR A 271 0.49 15.25 -3.34
N CYS A 272 0.47 16.57 -3.30
CA CYS A 272 1.67 17.39 -3.33
C CYS A 272 2.54 17.13 -2.11
N ARG A 273 3.84 16.92 -2.33
CA ARG A 273 4.82 16.59 -1.30
C ARG A 273 6.12 17.32 -1.58
N ASN A 274 7.01 17.34 -0.60
CA ASN A 274 8.35 17.91 -0.75
C ASN A 274 9.40 16.93 -0.19
N PRO A 275 9.64 15.80 -0.88
CA PRO A 275 10.52 14.74 -0.39
C PRO A 275 12.02 15.08 -0.53
N ASP A 276 12.37 16.12 -1.29
CA ASP A 276 13.72 16.47 -1.70
C ASP A 276 14.20 17.83 -1.17
N GLY A 277 13.38 18.51 -0.36
CA GLY A 277 13.75 19.78 0.27
C GLY A 277 13.66 20.98 -0.67
N GLU A 278 12.87 20.86 -1.73
CA GLU A 278 12.52 21.93 -2.67
C GLU A 278 11.89 23.15 -1.97
N TYR A 279 11.72 24.24 -2.73
CA TYR A 279 11.20 25.50 -2.19
C TYR A 279 9.76 25.38 -1.67
N GLU A 280 8.92 24.58 -2.33
CA GLU A 280 7.55 24.32 -1.95
C GLU A 280 7.14 22.88 -2.28
N VAL A 281 5.99 22.45 -1.76
CA VAL A 281 5.36 21.19 -2.18
C VAL A 281 5.08 21.18 -3.68
N TRP A 282 5.37 20.04 -4.30
CA TRP A 282 5.25 19.82 -5.73
C TRP A 282 4.74 18.40 -6.01
N CYS A 283 4.43 18.12 -7.27
CA CYS A 283 4.14 16.77 -7.73
C CYS A 283 4.59 16.58 -9.18
N PHE A 284 4.84 15.33 -9.58
CA PHE A 284 4.85 15.00 -11.01
C PHE A 284 3.46 15.25 -11.59
N THR A 285 3.36 15.63 -12.86
CA THR A 285 2.05 15.88 -13.47
C THR A 285 1.61 14.70 -14.36
N THR A 286 0.31 14.61 -14.63
CA THR A 286 -0.22 13.65 -15.61
C THR A 286 -0.07 14.12 -17.07
N ASP A 287 0.43 15.34 -17.28
CA ASP A 287 0.71 15.90 -18.60
C ASP A 287 2.10 15.43 -19.09
N PRO A 288 2.21 14.72 -20.23
CA PRO A 288 3.49 14.28 -20.78
C PRO A 288 4.46 15.42 -21.12
N GLY A 289 3.96 16.64 -21.37
CA GLY A 289 4.78 17.82 -21.67
C GLY A 289 5.33 18.53 -20.44
N THR A 290 4.82 18.23 -19.24
CA THR A 290 5.19 18.91 -17.99
C THR A 290 5.57 17.85 -16.94
N ILE A 291 6.87 17.63 -16.71
CA ILE A 291 7.33 16.55 -15.83
C ILE A 291 6.81 16.73 -14.40
N TRP A 292 7.01 17.91 -13.83
CA TRP A 292 6.60 18.26 -12.47
C TRP A 292 6.29 19.75 -12.36
N GLU A 293 5.58 20.13 -11.30
CA GLU A 293 5.24 21.51 -11.02
C GLU A 293 4.91 21.70 -9.52
N TYR A 294 5.10 22.91 -8.99
CA TYR A 294 4.67 23.27 -7.64
C TYR A 294 3.15 23.29 -7.50
N CYS A 295 2.68 23.07 -6.27
CA CYS A 295 1.27 23.13 -5.92
C CYS A 295 0.92 24.40 -5.14
N ASP A 296 -0.33 24.83 -5.28
CA ASP A 296 -0.85 25.98 -4.54
C ASP A 296 -1.45 25.53 -3.21
N VAL A 297 -0.58 25.39 -2.20
CA VAL A 297 -0.98 25.04 -0.83
C VAL A 297 -0.77 26.27 0.06
N PRO A 298 -1.82 26.77 0.74
CA PRO A 298 -1.72 27.90 1.66
C PRO A 298 -0.68 27.70 2.74
N THR A 299 -0.09 28.78 3.27
CA THR A 299 0.81 28.69 4.43
C THR A 299 0.05 28.90 5.72
N CYS A 300 0.30 28.06 6.73
CA CYS A 300 -0.42 28.12 7.98
C CYS A 300 -0.22 29.48 8.66
N GLY A 301 -1.30 30.06 9.19
CA GLY A 301 -1.27 31.36 9.88
C GLY A 301 -1.19 32.60 8.98
N LYS A 302 -1.10 32.45 7.65
CA LYS A 302 -1.35 33.58 6.73
C LYS A 302 -2.83 33.59 6.36
N ALA A 303 -3.61 34.40 7.06
CA ALA A 303 -4.97 34.70 6.63
C ALA A 303 -4.93 35.23 5.18
N THR A 304 -5.70 34.61 4.30
CA THR A 304 -5.90 35.09 2.93
C THR A 304 -6.55 36.45 3.01
N LEU A 305 -5.77 37.53 2.89
CA LEU A 305 -6.31 38.87 2.68
C LEU A 305 -7.01 38.82 1.32
N THR A 306 -8.33 38.71 1.35
CA THR A 306 -9.22 38.86 0.19
C THR A 306 -9.78 40.27 0.18
#